data_AF-A0A519I2F3-F1
#
_entry.id   AF-A0A519I2F3-F1
#
_cell.length_a   1.000
_cell.length_b   1.000
_cell.length_c   1.000
_cell.angle_alpha   90.00
_cell.angle_beta   90.00
_cell.angle_gamma   90.00
#
_symmetry.space_group_name_H-M   'P 1'
#
loop_
_entity.id
_entity.type
_entity.pdbx_description
1 polymer ?
#
loop_
_entity_poly.entity_id
_entity_poly.type
_entity_poly.pdbx_seq_one_letter_code
_entity_poly.pdbx_strand_id
1 'polypeptide(L)'
;MLALIIGVSLGMWMGANEDFTLRPIHAHINLVGWASMMIMGFFYRLLPQAAGRLAWVQLGVFTLGFILMMTGLSAMLLGNATLLPLLMAGELLTGLGILMFAVILFRATGGRETAPA
;
A
#
# COMPACT_ATOMS: atom_id res chain seq x y z
N MET A 1 -2.75 2.99 -10.93
CA MET A 1 -3.79 2.50 -11.86
C MET A 1 -3.79 0.98 -11.97
N LEU A 2 -2.62 0.34 -12.15
CA LEU A 2 -2.53 -1.13 -12.22
C LEU A 2 -3.25 -1.85 -11.06
N ALA A 3 -2.96 -1.48 -9.80
CA ALA A 3 -3.61 -2.07 -8.64
C ALA A 3 -5.14 -1.94 -8.68
N LEU A 4 -5.68 -0.77 -9.04
CA LEU A 4 -7.13 -0.56 -9.16
C LEU A 4 -7.75 -1.50 -10.20
N ILE A 5 -7.13 -1.61 -11.38
CA ILE A 5 -7.63 -2.47 -12.46
C ILE A 5 -7.65 -3.93 -12.00
N ILE A 6 -6.56 -4.39 -11.36
CA ILE A 6 -6.48 -5.76 -10.83
C ILE A 6 -7.54 -5.98 -9.75
N GLY A 7 -7.67 -5.05 -8.80
CA GLY A 7 -8.61 -5.15 -7.69
C GLY A 7 -10.06 -5.21 -8.19
N VAL A 8 -10.48 -4.28 -9.04
CA VAL A 8 -11.83 -4.27 -9.63
C VAL A 8 -12.08 -5.53 -10.46
N SER A 9 -11.11 -5.97 -11.26
CA SER A 9 -11.24 -7.22 -12.05
C SER A 9 -11.46 -8.44 -11.15
N LEU A 10 -10.71 -8.54 -10.05
CA LEU A 10 -10.91 -9.60 -9.05
C LEU A 10 -12.29 -9.51 -8.39
N GLY A 11 -12.77 -8.29 -8.12
CA GLY A 11 -14.12 -8.06 -7.57
C GLY A 11 -15.23 -8.56 -8.50
N MET A 12 -15.13 -8.25 -9.79
CA MET A 12 -16.06 -8.74 -10.82
C MET A 12 -16.01 -10.26 -10.93
N TRP A 13 -14.80 -10.85 -10.95
CA TRP A 13 -14.63 -12.29 -11.00
C TRP A 13 -15.26 -13.01 -9.80
N MET A 14 -15.04 -12.49 -8.58
CA MET A 14 -15.65 -13.05 -7.37
C MET A 14 -17.19 -12.97 -7.43
N GLY A 15 -17.72 -11.81 -7.84
CA GLY A 15 -19.17 -11.63 -7.99
C GLY A 15 -19.79 -12.59 -9.00
N ALA A 16 -19.10 -12.86 -10.11
CA ALA A 16 -19.58 -13.77 -11.15
C ALA A 16 -19.57 -15.25 -10.73
N ASN A 17 -18.66 -15.64 -9.82
CA ASN A 17 -18.52 -17.02 -9.35
C ASN A 17 -19.21 -17.28 -8.00
N GLU A 18 -19.77 -16.24 -7.36
CA GLU A 18 -20.28 -16.26 -5.98
C GLU A 18 -19.26 -16.75 -4.93
N ASP A 19 -17.98 -16.82 -5.30
CA ASP A 19 -16.87 -17.16 -4.42
C ASP A 19 -16.15 -15.90 -4.00
N PHE A 20 -16.09 -15.73 -2.69
CA PHE A 20 -15.61 -14.54 -2.04
C PHE A 20 -14.42 -14.79 -1.11
N THR A 21 -13.77 -15.94 -1.26
CA THR A 21 -12.57 -16.33 -0.52
C THR A 21 -11.49 -15.24 -0.59
N LEU A 22 -11.36 -14.56 -1.74
CA LEU A 22 -10.37 -13.51 -1.99
C LEU A 22 -10.87 -12.07 -1.69
N ARG A 23 -12.01 -11.90 -0.99
CA ARG A 23 -12.50 -10.58 -0.55
C ARG A 23 -11.41 -9.73 0.13
N PRO A 24 -10.59 -10.28 1.05
CA PRO A 24 -9.52 -9.49 1.67
C PRO A 24 -8.51 -8.99 0.64
N ILE A 25 -8.09 -9.81 -0.33
CA ILE A 25 -7.13 -9.41 -1.38
C ILE A 25 -7.69 -8.28 -2.23
N HIS A 26 -8.94 -8.39 -2.67
CA HIS A 26 -9.61 -7.32 -3.41
C HIS A 26 -9.56 -5.98 -2.65
N ALA A 27 -9.92 -6.00 -1.36
CA ALA A 27 -9.92 -4.80 -0.54
C ALA A 27 -8.51 -4.21 -0.36
N HIS A 28 -7.51 -5.05 -0.06
CA HIS A 28 -6.14 -4.57 0.15
C HIS A 28 -5.48 -4.05 -1.13
N ILE A 29 -5.73 -4.68 -2.28
CA ILE A 29 -5.23 -4.19 -3.57
C ILE A 29 -5.77 -2.78 -3.86
N ASN A 30 -7.08 -2.56 -3.64
CA ASN A 30 -7.70 -1.26 -3.89
C ASN A 30 -7.29 -0.20 -2.85
N LEU A 31 -7.28 -0.54 -1.55
CA LEU A 31 -6.97 0.43 -0.50
C LEU A 31 -5.46 0.65 -0.34
N VAL A 32 -4.69 -0.40 -0.09
CA VAL A 32 -3.25 -0.32 0.16
C VAL A 32 -2.49 -0.08 -1.14
N GLY A 33 -2.79 -0.84 -2.19
CA GLY A 33 -2.08 -0.78 -3.47
C GLY A 33 -2.44 0.41 -4.34
N TRP A 34 -3.72 0.85 -4.34
CA TRP A 34 -4.15 1.98 -5.16
C TRP A 34 -4.36 3.27 -4.36
N ALA A 35 -5.32 3.30 -3.43
CA ALA A 35 -5.72 4.55 -2.76
C ALA A 35 -4.58 5.17 -1.95
N SER A 36 -3.92 4.39 -1.08
CA SER A 36 -2.79 4.86 -0.27
C SER A 36 -1.62 5.33 -1.12
N MET A 37 -1.21 4.54 -2.12
CA MET A 37 -0.12 4.94 -3.03
C MET A 37 -0.46 6.20 -3.83
N MET A 38 -1.72 6.36 -4.25
CA MET A 38 -2.19 7.56 -4.93
C MET A 38 -2.11 8.78 -4.00
N ILE A 39 -2.55 8.65 -2.75
CA ILE A 39 -2.47 9.73 -1.75
C ILE A 39 -1.01 10.11 -1.49
N MET A 40 -0.12 9.14 -1.28
CA MET A 40 1.31 9.39 -1.09
C MET A 40 1.93 10.06 -2.33
N GLY A 41 1.59 9.60 -3.54
CA GLY A 41 2.05 10.21 -4.78
C GLY A 41 1.60 11.66 -4.94
N PHE A 42 0.32 11.95 -4.65
CA PHE A 42 -0.19 13.32 -4.64
C PHE A 42 0.49 14.17 -3.58
N PHE A 43 0.72 13.63 -2.38
CA PHE A 43 1.45 14.32 -1.32
C PHE A 43 2.84 14.77 -1.80
N TYR A 44 3.62 13.89 -2.45
CA TYR A 44 4.93 14.27 -2.98
C TYR A 44 4.86 15.26 -4.14
N ARG A 45 3.78 15.24 -4.93
CA ARG A 45 3.54 16.24 -5.97
C ARG A 45 3.20 17.61 -5.40
N LEU A 46 2.42 17.67 -4.32
CA LEU A 46 2.00 18.90 -3.65
C LEU A 46 3.09 19.49 -2.76
N LEU A 47 3.98 18.66 -2.22
CA LEU A 47 5.12 19.07 -1.40
C LEU A 47 6.42 18.53 -2.02
N PRO A 48 6.92 19.15 -3.10
CA PRO A 48 8.15 18.69 -3.77
C PRO A 48 9.37 18.62 -2.83
N GLN A 49 9.41 19.45 -1.80
CA GLN A 49 10.47 19.42 -0.77
C GLN A 49 10.50 18.11 0.05
N ALA A 50 9.39 17.37 0.09
CA ALA A 50 9.31 16.08 0.76
C ALA A 50 9.82 14.93 -0.13
N ALA A 51 9.97 15.15 -1.44
CA ALA A 51 10.35 14.13 -2.43
C ALA A 51 11.87 13.89 -2.50
N GLY A 52 12.50 13.67 -1.34
CA GLY A 52 13.94 13.38 -1.23
C GLY A 52 14.28 11.89 -1.29
N ARG A 53 15.54 11.54 -0.96
CA ARG A 53 16.01 10.13 -0.92
C ARG A 53 15.14 9.25 -0.03
N LEU A 54 14.69 9.77 1.12
CA LEU A 54 13.85 9.01 2.05
C LEU A 54 12.48 8.65 1.45
N ALA A 55 11.91 9.51 0.58
CA ALA A 55 10.66 9.24 -0.12
C ALA A 55 10.80 8.07 -1.10
N TRP A 56 11.93 8.00 -1.83
CA TRP A 56 12.22 6.87 -2.72
C TRP A 56 12.40 5.56 -1.95
N VAL A 57 13.11 5.58 -0.81
CA VAL A 57 13.24 4.40 0.05
C VAL A 57 11.88 3.99 0.60
N GLN A 58 11.06 4.95 1.06
CA GLN A 58 9.71 4.70 1.55
C GLN A 58 8.84 4.04 0.48
N LEU A 59 8.87 4.55 -0.75
CA LEU A 59 8.15 3.98 -1.89
C LEU A 59 8.61 2.55 -2.17
N GLY A 60 9.91 2.29 -2.18
CA GLY A 60 10.47 0.96 -2.41
C GLY A 60 10.05 -0.04 -1.33
N VAL A 61 10.22 0.32 -0.05
CA VAL A 61 9.85 -0.51 1.10
C VAL A 61 8.36 -0.81 1.10
N PHE A 62 7.52 0.22 0.92
CA PHE A 62 6.06 0.06 0.91
C PHE A 62 5.59 -0.81 -0.27
N THR A 63 6.15 -0.60 -1.46
CA THR A 63 5.77 -1.37 -2.67
C THR A 63 6.20 -2.82 -2.56
N LEU A 64 7.43 -3.09 -2.08
CA LEU A 64 7.90 -4.45 -1.86
C LEU A 64 7.03 -5.15 -0.80
N GLY A 65 6.79 -4.49 0.34
CA GLY A 65 5.91 -5.02 1.38
C GLY A 65 4.53 -5.38 0.85
N PHE A 66 3.93 -4.48 0.06
CA PHE A 66 2.63 -4.71 -0.57
C PHE A 66 2.61 -5.96 -1.46
N ILE A 67 3.62 -6.14 -2.32
CA ILE A 67 3.71 -7.31 -3.22
C ILE A 67 3.84 -8.60 -2.41
N LEU A 68 4.71 -8.62 -1.40
CA LEU A 68 4.92 -9.79 -0.55
C LEU A 68 3.66 -10.14 0.25
N MET A 69 3.01 -9.13 0.85
CA MET A 69 1.77 -9.28 1.61
C MET A 69 0.65 -9.84 0.73
N MET A 70 0.45 -9.32 -0.47
CA MET A 70 -0.58 -9.81 -1.40
C MET A 70 -0.31 -11.24 -1.87
N THR A 71 0.95 -11.58 -2.13
CA THR A 71 1.33 -12.94 -2.53
C THR A 71 1.11 -13.93 -1.39
N GLY A 72 1.62 -13.63 -0.20
CA GLY A 72 1.49 -14.49 0.98
C GLY A 72 0.04 -14.66 1.44
N LEU A 73 -0.74 -13.57 1.49
CA LEU A 73 -2.15 -13.62 1.89
C LEU A 73 -2.99 -14.40 0.88
N SER A 74 -2.72 -14.26 -0.43
CA SER A 74 -3.43 -15.03 -1.46
C SER A 74 -3.19 -16.53 -1.29
N ALA A 75 -1.94 -16.93 -1.06
CA ALA A 75 -1.60 -18.33 -0.82
C ALA A 75 -2.29 -18.88 0.44
N MET A 76 -2.27 -18.13 1.55
CA MET A 76 -2.95 -18.51 2.79
C MET A 76 -4.44 -18.73 2.59
N LEU A 77 -5.13 -17.80 1.89
CA LEU A 77 -6.57 -17.90 1.62
C LEU A 77 -6.92 -19.06 0.68
N LEU A 78 -5.99 -19.44 -0.20
CA LEU A 78 -6.13 -20.61 -1.08
C LEU A 78 -5.65 -21.93 -0.44
N GLY A 79 -5.43 -21.94 0.87
CA GLY A 79 -5.09 -23.14 1.64
C GLY A 79 -3.60 -23.51 1.65
N ASN A 80 -2.72 -22.64 1.14
CA ASN A 80 -1.28 -22.85 1.15
C ASN A 80 -0.57 -22.02 2.24
N ALA A 81 -0.30 -22.66 3.37
CA ALA A 81 0.38 -22.03 4.50
C ALA A 81 1.91 -21.91 4.35
N THR A 82 2.52 -22.51 3.32
CA THR A 82 3.98 -22.48 3.12
C THR A 82 4.52 -21.07 2.93
N LEU A 83 3.69 -20.14 2.45
CA LEU A 83 4.07 -18.74 2.24
C LEU A 83 3.74 -17.80 3.42
N LEU A 84 3.39 -18.34 4.59
CA LEU A 84 3.18 -17.52 5.80
C LEU A 84 4.37 -16.60 6.13
N PRO A 85 5.65 -17.04 6.05
CA PRO A 85 6.78 -16.15 6.29
C PRO A 85 6.82 -14.95 5.32
N LEU A 86 6.37 -15.16 4.09
CA LEU A 86 6.29 -14.10 3.06
C LEU A 86 5.22 -13.07 3.41
N LEU A 87 4.05 -13.55 3.88
CA LEU A 87 2.98 -12.69 4.38
C LEU A 87 3.49 -11.80 5.52
N MET A 88 4.09 -12.40 6.54
CA MET A 88 4.60 -11.67 7.71
C MET A 88 5.65 -10.62 7.33
N ALA A 89 6.60 -10.99 6.46
CA ALA A 89 7.61 -10.06 5.97
C ALA A 89 6.97 -8.91 5.19
N GLY A 90 5.97 -9.20 4.36
CA GLY A 90 5.21 -8.21 3.61
C GLY A 90 4.49 -7.22 4.50
N GLU A 91 3.76 -7.70 5.51
CA GLU A 91 3.04 -6.88 6.47
C GLU A 91 3.98 -5.94 7.24
N LEU A 92 5.11 -6.45 7.71
CA LEU A 92 6.12 -5.64 8.41
C LEU A 92 6.70 -4.55 7.50
N LEU A 93 7.04 -4.87 6.26
CA LEU A 93 7.56 -3.90 5.31
C LEU A 93 6.51 -2.86 4.91
N THR A 94 5.26 -3.26 4.69
CA THR A 94 4.16 -2.32 4.43
C THR A 94 3.96 -1.39 5.61
N GLY A 95 3.91 -1.93 6.84
CA GLY A 95 3.81 -1.15 8.07
C GLY A 95 4.98 -0.17 8.23
N LEU A 96 6.21 -0.62 7.99
CA LEU A 96 7.39 0.23 7.99
C LEU A 96 7.27 1.36 6.95
N GLY A 97 6.81 1.05 5.74
CA GLY A 97 6.57 2.04 4.69
C GLY A 97 5.54 3.11 5.09
N ILE A 98 4.52 2.73 5.85
CA ILE A 98 3.54 3.68 6.42
C ILE A 98 4.20 4.57 7.48
N LEU A 99 4.98 4.00 8.39
CA LEU A 99 5.70 4.76 9.43
C LEU A 99 6.70 5.74 8.80
N MET A 100 7.44 5.31 7.79
CA MET A 100 8.33 6.18 7.04
C MET A 100 7.57 7.34 6.38
N PHE A 101 6.41 7.06 5.77
CA PHE A 101 5.57 8.09 5.18
C PHE A 101 5.08 9.08 6.24
N ALA A 102 4.64 8.61 7.40
CA ALA A 102 4.23 9.46 8.51
C ALA A 102 5.36 10.40 8.96
N VAL A 103 6.59 9.88 9.10
CA VAL A 103 7.77 10.70 9.43
C VAL A 103 8.03 11.77 8.36
N ILE A 104 7.98 11.41 7.08
CA ILE A 104 8.15 12.36 5.99
C ILE A 104 7.05 13.44 6.02
N LEU A 105 5.81 13.02 6.23
CA LEU A 105 4.64 13.89 6.32
C LEU A 105 4.80 14.93 7.44
N PHE A 106 5.13 14.50 8.64
CA PHE A 106 5.31 15.42 9.77
C PHE A 106 6.53 16.34 9.59
N ARG A 107 7.62 15.85 9.00
CA ARG A 107 8.80 16.70 8.69
C ARG A 107 8.48 17.77 7.65
N ALA A 108 7.68 17.44 6.64
CA ALA A 108 7.33 18.37 5.56
C ALA A 108 6.27 19.41 5.95
N THR A 109 5.45 19.11 6.97
CA THR A 109 4.33 19.97 7.38
C THR A 109 4.55 20.68 8.72
N GLY A 110 5.35 20.13 9.62
CA GLY A 110 5.58 20.66 10.97
C GLY A 110 6.34 21.99 11.03
N GLY A 111 7.00 22.40 9.94
CA GLY A 111 7.68 23.71 9.84
C GLY A 111 6.81 24.86 9.34
N ARG A 112 5.53 24.62 9.04
CA ARG A 112 4.58 25.67 8.66
C ARG A 112 3.93 26.26 9.91
N GLU A 113 4.64 27.18 10.57
CA GLU A 113 3.93 28.18 11.39
C GLU A 113 2.92 28.89 10.48
N THR A 114 1.70 29.03 10.98
CA THR A 114 0.60 29.71 10.32
C THR A 114 1.03 31.12 9.89
N ALA A 115 1.38 31.29 8.62
CA ALA A 115 1.52 32.62 8.05
C ALA A 115 0.14 33.30 8.12
N PRO A 116 -0.01 34.45 8.79
CA PRO A 116 -1.28 35.14 8.86
C PRO A 116 -1.72 35.55 7.45
N ALA A 117 -3.00 35.31 7.17
CA ALA A 117 -3.69 35.67 5.93
C ALA A 117 -3.85 37.20 5.77
#